data_AF-A0A7K2L291-F1
#
_entry.id   AF-A0A7K2L291-F1
#
_cell.length_a   1.000
_cell.length_b   1.000
_cell.length_c   1.000
_cell.angle_alpha   90.00
_cell.angle_beta   90.00
_cell.angle_gamma   90.00
#
_symmetry.space_group_name_H-M   'P 1'
#
loop_
_entity.id
_entity.type
_entity.pdbx_description
1 polymer ?
#
loop_
_entity_poly.entity_id
_entity_poly.type
_entity_poly.pdbx_seq_one_letter_code
_entity_poly.pdbx_strand_id
1 'polypeptide(L)'
;PKPFDEHADGFLPGEGALAVLLKPLADAERDGDHIWGVVRGTAVNHGGRGSALPVPRSGAQAAVVRAALDDAGLAPADISLIETHGTATRLGDPIELAALTEVFGGDPDREGPVHLGAVKGNIGHLEPAAGLAGLVKALLCLRHGEIPPVAGYEKPSSHLDLSSGPFEIPTEPRAWTSTGPRRFGVSSFGMGGTNAHVVVEEYVGAVRADEAGDGPAAEAAHPDGAADEHLLLLSGHTPEALLRRIADTRAALRGETASGLREVCRASAVGRDHRSHRIAVLGATAWEIGAGLDHALRLADWASGSVVRGSAVVESASTGLGVHALRHVEGAAVDWASVYPDPGVRRRPLPPYPFGAEPAASAAPAA
;
A
#
# COMPACT_ATOMS: atom_id res chain seq x y z
N PRO A 1 -5.51 14.69 18.50
CA PRO A 1 -4.19 14.84 19.16
C PRO A 1 -3.28 15.72 18.30
N LYS A 2 -2.31 16.42 18.89
CA LYS A 2 -1.42 17.37 18.20
C LYS A 2 0.05 17.02 18.45
N PRO A 3 0.62 16.04 17.74
CA PRO A 3 1.99 15.62 17.97
C PRO A 3 2.96 16.79 17.82
N PHE A 4 3.89 16.90 18.77
CA PHE A 4 4.95 17.92 18.83
C PHE A 4 4.52 19.38 19.01
N ASP A 5 3.23 19.67 19.04
CA ASP A 5 2.73 21.05 19.20
C ASP A 5 2.84 21.52 20.66
N GLU A 6 2.96 22.83 20.88
CA GLU A 6 2.86 23.44 22.22
C GLU A 6 1.61 23.03 22.99
N HIS A 7 0.51 22.77 22.29
CA HIS A 7 -0.75 22.35 22.90
C HIS A 7 -0.96 20.84 22.87
N ALA A 8 0.11 20.04 22.74
CA ALA A 8 0.06 18.60 22.90
C ALA A 8 -0.36 18.24 24.33
N ASP A 9 -1.54 17.62 24.51
CA ASP A 9 -2.15 17.33 25.81
C ASP A 9 -2.52 15.86 26.03
N GLY A 10 -2.24 14.99 25.05
CA GLY A 10 -2.53 13.57 25.09
C GLY A 10 -2.89 13.00 23.72
N PHE A 11 -3.02 11.67 23.67
CA PHE A 11 -3.53 11.00 22.48
C PHE A 11 -5.06 10.95 22.50
N LEU A 12 -5.65 10.83 21.29
CA LEU A 12 -7.06 10.51 21.12
C LEU A 12 -7.13 9.03 20.71
N PRO A 13 -7.94 8.17 21.33
CA PRO A 13 -8.14 6.79 20.85
C PRO A 13 -8.65 6.78 19.42
N GLY A 14 -8.21 5.81 18.63
CA GLY A 14 -8.70 5.59 17.28
C GLY A 14 -8.86 4.10 17.00
N GLU A 15 -9.63 3.77 15.98
CA GLU A 15 -9.92 2.39 15.58
C GLU A 15 -9.45 2.17 14.15
N GLY A 16 -9.00 0.94 13.85
CA GLY A 16 -8.62 0.56 12.50
C GLY A 16 -8.05 -0.85 12.43
N ALA A 17 -8.18 -1.44 11.25
CA ALA A 17 -7.61 -2.74 10.93
C ALA A 17 -6.74 -2.59 9.68
N LEU A 18 -5.47 -3.02 9.79
CA LEU A 18 -4.52 -2.98 8.69
C LEU A 18 -3.82 -4.33 8.58
N ALA A 19 -3.45 -4.69 7.36
CA ALA A 19 -2.65 -5.87 7.07
C ALA A 19 -1.62 -5.53 5.99
N VAL A 20 -0.45 -6.15 6.10
CA VAL A 20 0.61 -6.12 5.09
C VAL A 20 1.01 -7.55 4.77
N LEU A 21 1.32 -7.82 3.51
CA LEU A 21 1.86 -9.11 3.08
C LEU A 21 3.38 -8.94 2.88
N LEU A 22 4.16 -9.74 3.59
CA LEU A 22 5.61 -9.76 3.49
C LEU A 22 6.06 -11.02 2.76
N LYS A 23 7.09 -10.87 1.92
CA LYS A 23 7.75 -11.97 1.23
C LYS A 23 9.24 -11.64 1.07
N PRO A 24 10.16 -12.62 1.08
CA PRO A 24 11.54 -12.36 0.72
C PRO A 24 11.65 -11.63 -0.62
N LEU A 25 12.52 -10.61 -0.71
CA LEU A 25 12.61 -9.75 -1.88
C LEU A 25 12.86 -10.54 -3.17
N ALA A 26 13.80 -11.49 -3.14
CA ALA A 26 14.12 -12.34 -4.29
C ALA A 26 12.91 -13.15 -4.77
N ASP A 27 12.07 -13.64 -3.86
CA ASP A 27 10.84 -14.34 -4.21
C ASP A 27 9.81 -13.35 -4.79
N ALA A 28 9.71 -12.14 -4.25
CA ALA A 28 8.78 -11.11 -4.73
C ALA A 28 9.12 -10.68 -6.15
N GLU A 29 10.41 -10.56 -6.46
CA GLU A 29 10.91 -10.26 -7.79
C GLU A 29 10.71 -11.43 -8.75
N ARG A 30 11.05 -12.66 -8.33
CA ARG A 30 10.84 -13.87 -9.14
C ARG A 30 9.38 -14.06 -9.52
N ASP A 31 8.47 -13.87 -8.57
CA ASP A 31 7.03 -14.11 -8.78
C ASP A 31 6.32 -12.87 -9.38
N GLY A 32 7.05 -11.79 -9.67
CA GLY A 32 6.52 -10.57 -10.27
C GLY A 32 5.51 -9.83 -9.39
N ASP A 33 5.66 -9.85 -8.08
CA ASP A 33 4.75 -9.14 -7.18
C ASP A 33 4.92 -7.61 -7.27
N HIS A 34 3.86 -6.90 -6.91
CA HIS A 34 3.92 -5.45 -6.69
C HIS A 34 4.51 -5.16 -5.32
N ILE A 35 5.69 -4.55 -5.29
CA ILE A 35 6.46 -4.29 -4.09
C ILE A 35 6.26 -2.83 -3.70
N TRP A 36 5.73 -2.59 -2.51
CA TRP A 36 5.50 -1.23 -1.97
C TRP A 36 6.76 -0.62 -1.35
N GLY A 37 7.67 -1.45 -0.86
CA GLY A 37 8.91 -1.07 -0.20
C GLY A 37 9.62 -2.30 0.34
N VAL A 38 10.89 -2.14 0.71
CA VAL A 38 11.73 -3.23 1.21
C VAL A 38 12.02 -2.97 2.68
N VAL A 39 11.60 -3.89 3.56
CA VAL A 39 12.03 -3.86 4.96
C VAL A 39 13.51 -4.23 5.00
N ARG A 40 14.36 -3.27 5.35
CA ARG A 40 15.82 -3.45 5.38
C ARG A 40 16.31 -3.92 6.73
N GLY A 41 15.70 -3.44 7.81
CA GLY A 41 16.06 -3.86 9.16
C GLY A 41 14.95 -3.61 10.16
N THR A 42 14.96 -4.38 11.24
CA THR A 42 13.98 -4.27 12.33
C THR A 42 14.65 -4.51 13.67
N ALA A 43 14.15 -3.87 14.72
CA ALA A 43 14.57 -4.18 16.07
C ALA A 43 13.42 -4.05 17.07
N VAL A 44 13.52 -4.84 18.14
CA VAL A 44 12.65 -4.74 19.32
C VAL A 44 13.49 -4.73 20.58
N ASN A 45 13.10 -3.94 21.57
CA ASN A 45 13.73 -3.98 22.90
C ASN A 45 12.72 -3.62 24.00
N HIS A 46 13.19 -3.44 25.23
CA HIS A 46 12.37 -3.04 26.37
C HIS A 46 13.02 -1.90 27.17
N GLY A 47 12.22 -0.94 27.64
CA GLY A 47 12.68 0.22 28.44
C GLY A 47 13.26 -0.13 29.82
N GLY A 48 13.04 -1.37 30.27
CA GLY A 48 13.58 -1.91 31.52
C GLY A 48 12.98 -1.24 32.77
N ARG A 49 13.73 -1.27 33.88
CA ARG A 49 13.24 -0.77 35.18
C ARG A 49 13.18 0.76 35.21
N GLY A 50 11.96 1.29 35.11
CA GLY A 50 11.52 2.71 35.08
C GLY A 50 11.42 3.44 36.42
N SER A 51 11.13 4.75 36.38
CA SER A 51 10.52 5.48 37.51
C SER A 51 9.05 5.07 37.71
N ALA A 52 8.37 4.70 36.63
CA ALA A 52 7.10 3.98 36.61
C ALA A 52 7.00 3.18 35.31
N LEU A 53 6.10 2.19 35.25
CA LEU A 53 5.92 1.31 34.09
C LEU A 53 5.63 2.07 32.76
N PRO A 54 4.70 3.05 32.72
CA PRO A 54 4.34 3.71 31.45
C PRO A 54 5.31 4.83 31.03
N VAL A 55 6.35 5.12 31.83
CA VAL A 55 7.25 6.24 31.54
C VAL A 55 8.28 5.82 30.49
N PRO A 56 8.32 6.48 29.32
CA PRO A 56 9.23 6.12 28.24
C PRO A 56 10.70 6.42 28.61
N ARG A 57 11.62 5.79 27.88
CA ARG A 57 13.05 5.79 28.16
C ARG A 57 13.84 6.17 26.91
N SER A 58 14.33 7.41 26.86
CA SER A 58 15.04 7.96 25.69
C SER A 58 16.19 7.05 25.24
N GLY A 59 17.09 6.64 26.13
CA GLY A 59 18.20 5.74 25.77
C GLY A 59 17.77 4.36 25.26
N ALA A 60 16.64 3.81 25.71
CA ALA A 60 16.10 2.56 25.17
C ALA A 60 15.48 2.76 23.78
N GLN A 61 14.82 3.89 23.55
CA GLN A 61 14.32 4.26 22.23
C GLN A 61 15.48 4.51 21.24
N ALA A 62 16.52 5.22 21.65
CA ALA A 62 17.73 5.41 20.84
C ALA A 62 18.40 4.07 20.52
N ALA A 63 18.50 3.16 21.48
CA ALA A 63 19.05 1.83 21.28
C ALA A 63 18.26 0.97 20.28
N VAL A 64 16.92 1.01 20.29
CA VAL A 64 16.12 0.24 19.32
C VAL A 64 16.24 0.82 17.91
N VAL A 65 16.34 2.15 17.78
CA VAL A 65 16.54 2.80 16.48
C VAL A 65 17.91 2.44 15.90
N ARG A 66 18.98 2.52 16.71
CA ARG A 66 20.33 2.09 16.28
C ARG A 66 20.37 0.63 15.87
N ALA A 67 19.80 -0.26 16.68
CA ALA A 67 19.78 -1.68 16.37
C ALA A 67 19.07 -1.98 15.04
N ALA A 68 17.99 -1.26 14.70
CA ALA A 68 17.30 -1.43 13.43
C ALA A 68 18.10 -0.87 12.23
N LEU A 69 18.87 0.20 12.43
CA LEU A 69 19.80 0.74 11.43
C LEU A 69 20.99 -0.20 11.20
N ASP A 70 21.56 -0.75 12.28
CA ASP A 70 22.63 -1.74 12.24
C ASP A 70 22.19 -3.02 11.51
N ASP A 71 20.99 -3.53 11.82
CA ASP A 71 20.37 -4.66 11.11
C ASP A 71 20.15 -4.37 9.62
N ALA A 72 19.80 -3.12 9.29
CA ALA A 72 19.65 -2.67 7.91
C ALA A 72 20.98 -2.46 7.15
N GLY A 73 22.10 -2.36 7.88
CA GLY A 73 23.39 -1.94 7.35
C GLY A 73 23.37 -0.50 6.82
N LEU A 74 22.63 0.40 7.47
CA LEU A 74 22.42 1.79 7.06
C LEU A 74 22.93 2.77 8.12
N ALA A 75 23.44 3.92 7.68
CA ALA A 75 23.83 5.01 8.56
C ALA A 75 22.63 5.91 8.89
N PRO A 76 22.67 6.68 10.00
CA PRO A 76 21.66 7.69 10.28
C PRO A 76 21.44 8.69 9.13
N ALA A 77 22.50 9.14 8.44
CA ALA A 77 22.40 10.02 7.25
C ALA A 77 21.57 9.43 6.10
N ASP A 78 21.43 8.10 6.01
CA ASP A 78 20.65 7.47 4.96
C ASP A 78 19.13 7.63 5.13
N ILE A 79 18.66 8.05 6.30
CA ILE A 79 17.23 8.19 6.61
C ILE A 79 16.78 9.63 6.50
N SER A 80 15.72 9.85 5.72
CA SER A 80 15.14 11.18 5.44
C SER A 80 13.75 11.39 6.03
N LEU A 81 13.09 10.34 6.51
CA LEU A 81 11.77 10.41 7.17
C LEU A 81 11.73 9.47 8.36
N ILE A 82 11.20 9.94 9.49
CA ILE A 82 10.81 9.09 10.62
C ILE A 82 9.32 9.28 10.85
N GLU A 83 8.55 8.21 10.66
CA GLU A 83 7.20 8.13 11.18
C GLU A 83 7.27 7.75 12.65
N THR A 84 7.14 8.78 13.49
CA THR A 84 7.31 8.70 14.94
C THR A 84 6.17 7.95 15.62
N HIS A 85 6.41 7.52 16.86
CA HIS A 85 5.34 7.08 17.73
C HIS A 85 4.38 8.23 18.05
N GLY A 86 4.89 9.43 18.32
CA GLY A 86 4.16 10.71 18.20
C GLY A 86 2.78 10.70 18.86
N THR A 87 2.73 10.48 20.17
CA THR A 87 1.45 10.33 20.91
C THR A 87 0.84 11.67 21.32
N ALA A 88 1.47 12.79 20.99
CA ALA A 88 1.04 14.12 21.41
C ALA A 88 1.01 14.26 22.94
N THR A 89 1.94 13.60 23.63
CA THR A 89 2.04 13.71 25.10
C THR A 89 3.18 14.67 25.47
N ARG A 90 2.93 15.55 26.45
CA ARG A 90 3.93 16.53 26.94
C ARG A 90 5.25 15.92 27.39
N LEU A 91 5.23 14.66 27.84
CA LEU A 91 6.42 13.94 28.27
C LEU A 91 7.00 13.04 27.16
N GLY A 92 6.15 12.36 26.40
CA GLY A 92 6.58 11.37 25.42
C GLY A 92 7.24 12.00 24.20
N ASP A 93 6.66 13.06 23.64
CA ASP A 93 7.17 13.68 22.42
C ASP A 93 8.60 14.26 22.61
N PRO A 94 8.94 14.97 23.72
CA PRO A 94 10.32 15.35 24.00
C PRO A 94 11.28 14.19 24.22
N ILE A 95 10.83 13.11 24.86
CA ILE A 95 11.66 11.92 25.10
C ILE A 95 11.99 11.20 23.79
N GLU A 96 11.01 11.10 22.90
CA GLU A 96 11.18 10.53 21.56
C GLU A 96 12.12 11.40 20.72
N LEU A 97 11.93 12.72 20.71
CA LEU A 97 12.82 13.63 20.00
C LEU A 97 14.25 13.52 20.52
N ALA A 98 14.45 13.52 21.84
CA ALA A 98 15.78 13.38 22.44
C ALA A 98 16.46 12.05 22.04
N ALA A 99 15.68 10.96 21.97
CA ALA A 99 16.19 9.66 21.52
C ALA A 99 16.64 9.70 20.06
N LEU A 100 15.85 10.35 19.19
CA LEU A 100 16.21 10.54 17.79
C LEU A 100 17.44 11.45 17.67
N THR A 101 17.53 12.54 18.44
CA THR A 101 18.71 13.42 18.47
C THR A 101 19.99 12.65 18.80
N GLU A 102 19.92 11.72 19.76
CA GLU A 102 21.06 10.86 20.14
C GLU A 102 21.55 9.98 18.98
N VAL A 103 20.68 9.64 18.03
CA VAL A 103 21.00 8.77 16.88
C VAL A 103 21.37 9.59 15.64
N PHE A 104 20.62 10.65 15.35
CA PHE A 104 20.71 11.39 14.09
C PHE A 104 21.45 12.73 14.20
N GLY A 105 21.65 13.27 15.41
CA GLY A 105 22.20 14.63 15.61
C GLY A 105 23.69 14.80 15.30
N GLY A 106 24.45 13.72 15.17
CA GLY A 106 25.91 13.75 15.08
C GLY A 106 26.51 13.48 13.70
N ASP A 107 25.69 13.41 12.64
CA ASP A 107 26.16 13.00 11.31
C ASP A 107 26.55 14.22 10.44
N PRO A 108 27.85 14.48 10.21
CA PRO A 108 28.32 15.67 9.50
C PRO A 108 28.11 15.59 7.98
N ASP A 109 27.90 14.39 7.43
CA ASP A 109 27.83 14.14 5.99
C ASP A 109 26.38 14.16 5.45
N ARG A 110 25.40 14.51 6.29
CA ARG A 110 23.98 14.56 5.93
C ARG A 110 23.67 15.73 4.97
N GLU A 111 23.01 15.41 3.85
CA GLU A 111 22.67 16.37 2.78
C GLU A 111 21.30 17.07 2.93
N GLY A 112 20.50 16.76 3.97
CA GLY A 112 19.16 17.35 4.16
C GLY A 112 18.51 16.98 5.50
N PRO A 113 17.35 17.55 5.85
CA PRO A 113 16.71 17.29 7.13
C PRO A 113 16.16 15.86 7.22
N VAL A 114 15.92 15.41 8.45
CA VAL A 114 15.08 14.25 8.75
C VAL A 114 13.67 14.76 9.05
N HIS A 115 12.74 14.47 8.16
CA HIS A 115 11.36 14.85 8.37
C HIS A 115 10.71 13.97 9.45
N LEU A 116 9.96 14.58 10.37
CA LEU A 116 9.22 13.87 11.41
C LEU A 116 7.73 13.86 11.06
N GLY A 117 7.16 12.66 10.99
CA GLY A 117 5.75 12.42 10.74
C GLY A 117 5.04 11.79 11.94
N ALA A 118 3.73 12.03 12.06
CA ALA A 118 2.89 11.34 13.04
C ALA A 118 1.42 11.22 12.57
N VAL A 119 1.04 10.07 12.00
CA VAL A 119 -0.31 9.79 11.49
C VAL A 119 -1.39 9.88 12.56
N LYS A 120 -1.02 9.73 13.84
CA LYS A 120 -1.95 9.82 14.97
C LYS A 120 -2.65 11.17 15.04
N GLY A 121 -2.02 12.25 14.53
CA GLY A 121 -2.68 13.55 14.40
C GLY A 121 -3.97 13.49 13.56
N ASN A 122 -4.00 12.62 12.54
CA ASN A 122 -5.12 12.48 11.61
C ASN A 122 -6.19 11.51 12.09
N ILE A 123 -5.77 10.35 12.63
CA ILE A 123 -6.68 9.20 12.86
C ILE A 123 -6.74 8.75 14.33
N GLY A 124 -6.06 9.45 15.23
CA GLY A 124 -5.91 9.02 16.61
C GLY A 124 -4.94 7.85 16.79
N HIS A 125 -4.89 7.30 17.99
CA HIS A 125 -4.04 6.18 18.35
C HIS A 125 -4.79 4.87 18.17
N LEU A 126 -4.47 4.16 17.09
CA LEU A 126 -5.03 2.84 16.73
C LEU A 126 -4.51 1.67 17.58
N GLU A 127 -3.96 1.97 18.77
CA GLU A 127 -3.36 0.99 19.69
C GLU A 127 -2.55 -0.13 18.99
N PRO A 128 -2.99 -1.40 18.89
CA PRO A 128 -2.18 -2.47 18.30
C PRO A 128 -1.93 -2.26 16.80
N ALA A 129 -2.78 -1.49 16.11
CA ALA A 129 -2.64 -1.21 14.68
C ALA A 129 -1.85 0.08 14.41
N ALA A 130 -1.42 0.83 15.43
CA ALA A 130 -0.76 2.13 15.27
C ALA A 130 0.58 2.05 14.49
N GLY A 131 1.38 1.01 14.71
CA GLY A 131 2.63 0.82 13.98
C GLY A 131 2.40 0.59 12.48
N LEU A 132 1.41 -0.23 12.12
CA LEU A 132 1.05 -0.48 10.73
C LEU A 132 0.41 0.74 10.07
N ALA A 133 -0.38 1.53 10.80
CA ALA A 133 -0.92 2.78 10.26
C ALA A 133 0.21 3.77 9.87
N GLY A 134 1.24 3.90 10.71
CA GLY A 134 2.42 4.68 10.40
C GLY A 134 3.19 4.13 9.19
N LEU A 135 3.41 2.82 9.15
CA LEU A 135 4.05 2.15 8.00
C LEU A 135 3.30 2.40 6.69
N VAL A 136 1.97 2.24 6.68
CA VAL A 136 1.16 2.47 5.47
C VAL A 136 1.21 3.93 5.03
N LYS A 137 1.14 4.90 5.95
CA LYS A 137 1.33 6.32 5.62
C LYS A 137 2.70 6.55 4.97
N ALA A 138 3.78 6.04 5.55
CA ALA A 138 5.12 6.23 5.03
C ALA A 138 5.34 5.53 3.66
N LEU A 139 4.76 4.35 3.44
CA LEU A 139 4.75 3.68 2.13
C LEU A 139 3.98 4.51 1.08
N LEU A 140 2.88 5.17 1.47
CA LEU A 140 2.18 6.10 0.58
C LEU A 140 3.06 7.32 0.27
N CYS A 141 3.80 7.85 1.25
CA CYS A 141 4.75 8.93 1.03
C CYS A 141 5.83 8.54 0.00
N LEU A 142 6.38 7.32 0.10
CA LEU A 142 7.31 6.79 -0.90
C LEU A 142 6.67 6.76 -2.29
N ARG A 143 5.49 6.14 -2.40
CA ARG A 143 4.79 5.97 -3.68
C ARG A 143 4.48 7.29 -4.37
N HIS A 144 4.13 8.31 -3.59
CA HIS A 144 3.77 9.63 -4.12
C HIS A 144 4.96 10.59 -4.20
N GLY A 145 6.13 10.22 -3.67
CA GLY A 145 7.30 11.10 -3.59
C GLY A 145 7.01 12.40 -2.84
N GLU A 146 6.14 12.36 -1.83
CA GLU A 146 5.67 13.53 -1.09
C GLU A 146 5.48 13.19 0.40
N ILE A 147 5.87 14.11 1.28
CA ILE A 147 5.69 14.03 2.72
C ILE A 147 4.58 15.03 3.11
N PRO A 148 3.43 14.57 3.63
CA PRO A 148 2.34 15.44 4.02
C PRO A 148 2.63 16.15 5.36
N PRO A 149 1.92 17.25 5.67
CA PRO A 149 2.06 17.93 6.94
C PRO A 149 1.62 17.07 8.13
N VAL A 150 2.17 17.36 9.32
CA VAL A 150 1.70 16.78 10.58
C VAL A 150 0.42 17.47 11.01
N ALA A 151 -0.67 16.72 11.07
CA ALA A 151 -1.98 17.27 11.43
C ALA A 151 -1.99 17.84 12.85
N GLY A 152 -2.48 19.09 12.96
CA GLY A 152 -2.62 19.79 14.24
C GLY A 152 -1.33 20.42 14.78
N TYR A 153 -0.21 20.33 14.05
CA TYR A 153 1.04 21.00 14.38
C TYR A 153 1.05 22.44 13.83
N GLU A 154 1.18 23.42 14.71
CA GLU A 154 1.25 24.85 14.36
C GLU A 154 2.56 25.47 14.82
N LYS A 155 3.02 25.14 16.03
CA LYS A 155 4.27 25.63 16.59
C LYS A 155 4.92 24.58 17.49
N PRO A 156 6.26 24.48 17.51
CA PRO A 156 6.94 23.50 18.35
C PRO A 156 6.63 23.73 19.83
N SER A 157 6.44 22.64 20.56
CA SER A 157 6.40 22.70 22.01
C SER A 157 7.70 23.29 22.57
N SER A 158 7.57 24.13 23.59
CA SER A 158 8.67 24.70 24.39
C SER A 158 9.54 23.65 25.08
N HIS A 159 9.09 22.39 25.13
CA HIS A 159 9.85 21.25 25.62
C HIS A 159 10.63 20.50 24.53
N LEU A 160 10.48 20.88 23.26
CA LEU A 160 11.19 20.27 22.14
C LEU A 160 12.38 21.15 21.75
N ASP A 161 13.56 20.53 21.73
CA ASP A 161 14.75 21.13 21.14
C ASP A 161 15.02 20.54 19.75
N LEU A 162 14.37 21.12 18.74
CA LEU A 162 14.61 20.78 17.34
C LEU A 162 15.98 21.27 16.85
N SER A 163 16.60 22.25 17.51
CA SER A 163 17.86 22.84 17.06
C SER A 163 19.08 21.94 17.29
N SER A 164 18.96 20.98 18.22
CA SER A 164 19.99 20.01 18.52
C SER A 164 20.08 18.85 17.52
N GLY A 165 19.19 18.79 16.52
CA GLY A 165 19.20 17.73 15.51
C GLY A 165 18.74 18.21 14.14
N PRO A 166 18.84 17.36 13.11
CA PRO A 166 18.52 17.71 11.72
C PRO A 166 17.00 17.67 11.45
N PHE A 167 16.15 17.91 12.44
CA PHE A 167 14.73 17.54 12.34
C PHE A 167 13.86 18.67 11.79
N GLU A 168 12.97 18.33 10.86
CA GLU A 168 11.92 19.22 10.37
C GLU A 168 10.55 18.56 10.55
N ILE A 169 9.58 19.29 11.11
CA ILE A 169 8.19 18.84 11.20
C ILE A 169 7.41 19.57 10.08
N PRO A 170 6.97 18.88 9.02
CA PRO A 170 6.31 19.54 7.90
C PRO A 170 4.96 20.16 8.29
N THR A 171 4.76 21.43 7.92
CA THR A 171 3.48 22.18 8.07
C THR A 171 2.72 22.31 6.75
N GLU A 172 3.36 21.99 5.63
CA GLU A 172 2.80 21.91 4.29
C GLU A 172 3.38 20.69 3.54
N PRO A 173 2.75 20.21 2.45
CA PRO A 173 3.30 19.12 1.66
C PRO A 173 4.72 19.42 1.15
N ARG A 174 5.62 18.46 1.30
CA ARG A 174 7.02 18.54 0.87
C ARG A 174 7.30 17.48 -0.18
N ALA A 175 7.86 17.87 -1.32
CA ALA A 175 8.39 16.90 -2.27
C ALA A 175 9.51 16.10 -1.60
N TRP A 176 9.42 14.77 -1.64
CA TRP A 176 10.43 13.89 -1.08
C TRP A 176 11.50 13.63 -2.13
N THR A 177 12.53 14.45 -2.15
CA THR A 177 13.69 14.31 -3.04
C THR A 177 14.81 13.52 -2.35
N SER A 178 15.55 12.71 -3.11
CA SER A 178 16.73 11.98 -2.62
C SER A 178 17.69 11.73 -3.78
N THR A 179 19.00 11.68 -3.49
CA THR A 179 20.07 11.33 -4.44
C THR A 179 20.22 9.81 -4.60
N GLY A 180 19.61 9.02 -3.72
CA GLY A 180 19.52 7.56 -3.77
C GLY A 180 18.11 7.06 -3.45
N PRO A 181 17.94 5.77 -3.11
CA PRO A 181 16.65 5.25 -2.66
C PRO A 181 16.14 6.04 -1.46
N ARG A 182 14.88 6.44 -1.46
CA ARG A 182 14.27 7.06 -0.28
C ARG A 182 14.16 6.02 0.83
N ARG A 183 14.47 6.42 2.06
CA ARG A 183 14.42 5.53 3.22
C ARG A 183 13.73 6.22 4.38
N PHE A 184 12.98 5.43 5.14
CA PHE A 184 12.29 5.89 6.34
C PHE A 184 12.36 4.89 7.48
N GLY A 185 12.24 5.41 8.70
CA GLY A 185 12.02 4.64 9.92
C GLY A 185 10.59 4.76 10.42
N VAL A 186 10.09 3.74 11.11
CA VAL A 186 8.81 3.78 11.83
C VAL A 186 9.02 3.36 13.27
N SER A 187 8.65 4.22 14.22
CA SER A 187 8.72 3.95 15.65
C SER A 187 7.36 3.60 16.24
N SER A 188 7.31 2.56 17.08
CA SER A 188 6.12 2.25 17.88
C SER A 188 6.52 1.78 19.28
N PHE A 189 6.03 2.48 20.30
CA PHE A 189 6.41 2.24 21.70
C PHE A 189 5.19 1.85 22.51
N GLY A 190 5.21 0.65 23.07
CA GLY A 190 4.12 0.14 23.90
C GLY A 190 4.20 0.72 25.31
N MET A 191 3.03 1.00 25.91
CA MET A 191 2.94 1.47 27.29
C MET A 191 3.57 0.50 28.32
N GLY A 192 3.67 -0.79 27.98
CA GLY A 192 4.36 -1.79 28.80
C GLY A 192 5.89 -1.66 28.80
N GLY A 193 6.47 -0.84 27.91
CA GLY A 193 7.90 -0.62 27.78
C GLY A 193 8.56 -1.31 26.59
N THR A 194 7.85 -2.18 25.87
CA THR A 194 8.35 -2.80 24.63
C THR A 194 8.38 -1.76 23.51
N ASN A 195 9.55 -1.59 22.90
CA ASN A 195 9.76 -0.68 21.79
C ASN A 195 10.02 -1.48 20.51
N ALA A 196 9.57 -0.97 19.37
CA ALA A 196 9.88 -1.49 18.07
C ALA A 196 10.26 -0.35 17.11
N HIS A 197 11.23 -0.63 16.23
CA HIS A 197 11.58 0.24 15.12
C HIS A 197 11.80 -0.58 13.85
N VAL A 198 11.33 -0.06 12.71
CA VAL A 198 11.46 -0.69 11.39
C VAL A 198 12.05 0.30 10.42
N VAL A 199 13.04 -0.13 9.64
CA VAL A 199 13.66 0.66 8.56
C VAL A 199 13.23 0.09 7.21
N VAL A 200 12.71 0.97 6.36
CA VAL A 200 12.18 0.62 5.03
C VAL A 200 12.86 1.47 3.96
N GLU A 201 13.15 0.83 2.83
CA GLU A 201 13.75 1.43 1.65
C GLU A 201 12.80 1.37 0.45
N GLU A 202 12.84 2.42 -0.37
CA GLU A 202 12.18 2.47 -1.66
C GLU A 202 12.66 1.34 -2.57
N TYR A 203 11.70 0.59 -3.11
CA TYR A 203 12.01 -0.41 -4.11
C TYR A 203 12.18 0.26 -5.48
N VAL A 204 13.42 0.55 -5.85
CA VAL A 204 13.79 0.96 -7.21
C VAL A 204 14.10 -0.31 -8.00
N GLY A 205 13.06 -0.95 -8.55
CA GLY A 205 13.25 -2.16 -9.34
C GLY A 205 14.24 -1.94 -10.49
N ALA A 206 14.85 -3.02 -11.00
CA ALA A 206 15.59 -2.94 -12.25
C ALA A 206 14.64 -2.40 -13.33
N VAL A 207 14.90 -1.18 -13.81
CA VAL A 207 14.22 -0.60 -14.96
C VAL A 207 14.38 -1.61 -16.09
N ARG A 208 13.30 -2.32 -16.43
CA ARG A 208 13.28 -3.03 -17.71
C ARG A 208 13.32 -1.93 -18.76
N ALA A 209 14.24 -2.04 -19.70
CA ALA A 209 14.54 -1.03 -20.73
C ALA A 209 13.33 -0.61 -21.59
N ASP A 210 12.17 -1.22 -21.38
CA ASP A 210 10.91 -0.94 -22.06
C ASP A 210 10.18 0.29 -21.49
N GLU A 211 10.53 0.79 -20.30
CA GLU A 211 9.94 2.03 -19.74
C GLU A 211 10.68 3.32 -20.14
N ALA A 212 11.82 3.22 -20.83
CA ALA A 212 12.64 4.37 -21.23
C ALA A 212 12.85 4.49 -22.77
N GLY A 213 12.14 3.71 -23.58
CA GLY A 213 12.30 3.71 -25.03
C GLY A 213 10.99 3.87 -25.77
N ASP A 214 10.77 5.05 -26.36
CA ASP A 214 9.76 5.29 -27.42
C ASP A 214 10.24 4.65 -28.76
N GLY A 215 10.64 3.38 -28.70
CA GLY A 215 11.15 2.58 -29.81
C GLY A 215 10.41 1.25 -29.87
N PRO A 216 10.20 0.68 -31.07
CA PRO A 216 9.32 -0.47 -31.24
C PRO A 216 9.90 -1.67 -30.49
N ALA A 217 9.25 -2.05 -29.40
CA ALA A 217 9.53 -3.29 -28.68
C ALA A 217 9.38 -4.45 -29.68
N ALA A 218 10.41 -5.28 -29.79
CA ALA A 218 10.38 -6.48 -30.61
C ALA A 218 9.24 -7.39 -30.11
N GLU A 219 8.19 -7.47 -30.92
CA GLU A 219 7.05 -8.35 -30.74
C GLU A 219 7.54 -9.80 -30.60
N ALA A 220 7.48 -10.33 -29.38
CA ALA A 220 7.42 -11.76 -29.19
C ALA A 220 6.06 -12.23 -29.75
N ALA A 221 6.07 -12.66 -31.00
CA ALA A 221 4.92 -13.16 -31.72
C ALA A 221 4.21 -14.26 -30.90
N HIS A 222 2.96 -14.01 -30.52
CA HIS A 222 2.04 -15.06 -30.10
C HIS A 222 1.75 -15.95 -31.31
N PRO A 223 1.83 -17.28 -31.19
CA PRO A 223 1.40 -18.18 -32.25
C PRO A 223 -0.13 -18.24 -32.19
N ASP A 224 -0.78 -17.23 -32.77
CA ASP A 224 -2.08 -17.27 -33.44
C ASP A 224 -2.61 -15.83 -33.59
N GLY A 225 -2.58 -15.33 -34.83
CA GLY A 225 -2.84 -13.93 -35.18
C GLY A 225 -4.29 -13.47 -35.02
N ALA A 226 -4.64 -13.01 -33.82
CA ALA A 226 -5.75 -12.09 -33.60
C ALA A 226 -5.21 -10.85 -32.88
N ALA A 227 -5.49 -9.65 -33.42
CA ALA A 227 -5.14 -8.37 -32.83
C ALA A 227 -5.42 -8.35 -31.31
N ASP A 228 -4.53 -7.73 -30.52
CA ASP A 228 -4.45 -7.71 -29.04
C ASP A 228 -5.80 -7.53 -28.29
N GLU A 229 -6.67 -8.53 -28.35
CA GLU A 229 -7.91 -8.55 -27.59
C GLU A 229 -7.56 -8.93 -26.14
N HIS A 230 -8.11 -8.17 -25.20
CA HIS A 230 -8.00 -8.42 -23.79
C HIS A 230 -9.30 -8.99 -23.22
N LEU A 231 -9.17 -9.81 -22.17
CA LEU A 231 -10.28 -10.42 -21.47
C LEU A 231 -10.18 -10.08 -19.98
N LEU A 232 -11.11 -9.24 -19.53
CA LEU A 232 -11.27 -8.87 -18.12
C LEU A 232 -12.31 -9.80 -17.47
N LEU A 233 -11.93 -10.43 -16.36
CA LEU A 233 -12.77 -11.38 -15.64
C LEU A 233 -13.15 -10.84 -14.27
N LEU A 234 -14.45 -10.78 -13.98
CA LEU A 234 -14.95 -10.37 -12.68
C LEU A 234 -15.96 -11.38 -12.16
N SER A 235 -15.94 -11.60 -10.85
CA SER A 235 -16.85 -12.51 -10.18
C SER A 235 -17.23 -12.04 -8.78
N GLY A 236 -18.44 -12.42 -8.32
CA GLY A 236 -18.97 -12.16 -6.98
C GLY A 236 -19.64 -13.42 -6.38
N HIS A 237 -19.76 -13.46 -5.05
CA HIS A 237 -20.58 -14.47 -4.35
C HIS A 237 -22.08 -14.18 -4.45
N THR A 238 -22.44 -12.91 -4.70
CA THR A 238 -23.80 -12.46 -4.95
C THR A 238 -23.84 -11.57 -6.20
N PRO A 239 -25.01 -11.38 -6.83
CA PRO A 239 -25.17 -10.44 -7.95
C PRO A 239 -24.75 -9.01 -7.59
N GLU A 240 -25.08 -8.55 -6.38
CA GLU A 240 -24.77 -7.19 -5.90
C GLU A 240 -23.27 -6.99 -5.75
N ALA A 241 -22.56 -7.99 -5.20
CA ALA A 241 -21.12 -7.94 -5.07
C ALA A 241 -20.43 -7.93 -6.44
N LEU A 242 -20.97 -8.67 -7.42
CA LEU A 242 -20.49 -8.62 -8.81
C LEU A 242 -20.67 -7.22 -9.40
N LEU A 243 -21.87 -6.63 -9.29
CA LEU A 243 -22.16 -5.28 -9.79
C LEU A 243 -21.28 -4.21 -9.15
N ARG A 244 -21.03 -4.31 -7.83
CA ARG A 244 -20.11 -3.40 -7.14
C ARG A 244 -18.70 -3.54 -7.68
N ARG A 245 -18.23 -4.78 -7.85
CA ARG A 245 -16.90 -5.05 -8.41
C ARG A 245 -16.75 -4.54 -9.85
N ILE A 246 -17.79 -4.63 -10.67
CA ILE A 246 -17.84 -4.04 -12.02
C ILE A 246 -17.67 -2.52 -11.93
N ALA A 247 -18.42 -1.85 -11.06
CA ALA A 247 -18.36 -0.40 -10.89
C ALA A 247 -16.98 0.07 -10.36
N ASP A 248 -16.41 -0.61 -9.37
CA ASP A 248 -15.12 -0.27 -8.79
C ASP A 248 -13.98 -0.47 -9.80
N THR A 249 -14.04 -1.56 -10.58
CA THR A 249 -13.07 -1.82 -11.65
C THR A 249 -13.20 -0.79 -12.78
N ARG A 250 -14.42 -0.42 -13.16
CA ARG A 250 -14.69 0.62 -14.15
C ARG A 250 -14.12 1.98 -13.73
N ALA A 251 -14.22 2.29 -12.44
CA ALA A 251 -13.65 3.51 -11.87
C ALA A 251 -12.12 3.48 -11.89
N ALA A 252 -11.52 2.34 -11.56
CA ALA A 252 -10.07 2.15 -11.54
C ALA A 252 -9.42 2.19 -12.94
N LEU A 253 -10.15 1.78 -13.99
CA LEU A 253 -9.67 1.81 -15.38
C LEU A 253 -9.71 3.19 -16.04
N ARG A 254 -10.20 4.23 -15.36
CA ARG A 254 -10.23 5.59 -15.94
C ARG A 254 -8.81 6.13 -16.11
N GLY A 255 -8.42 6.43 -17.36
CA GLY A 255 -7.09 6.97 -17.68
C GLY A 255 -5.99 5.91 -17.81
N GLU A 256 -6.35 4.63 -17.92
CA GLU A 256 -5.40 3.52 -18.04
C GLU A 256 -4.70 3.46 -19.41
N THR A 257 -3.43 3.05 -19.43
CA THR A 257 -2.64 2.85 -20.66
C THR A 257 -2.84 1.43 -21.23
N ALA A 258 -2.41 1.21 -22.47
CA ALA A 258 -2.49 -0.10 -23.11
C ALA A 258 -1.66 -1.17 -22.37
N SER A 259 -0.42 -0.85 -21.96
CA SER A 259 0.43 -1.76 -21.18
C SER A 259 -0.25 -2.14 -19.86
N GLY A 260 -0.83 -1.14 -19.16
CA GLY A 260 -1.54 -1.34 -17.92
C GLY A 260 -2.76 -2.24 -18.04
N LEU A 261 -3.49 -2.18 -19.15
CA LEU A 261 -4.67 -3.00 -19.38
C LEU A 261 -4.35 -4.51 -19.41
N ARG A 262 -3.24 -4.89 -20.05
CA ARG A 262 -2.80 -6.28 -20.10
C ARG A 262 -2.53 -6.82 -18.70
N GLU A 263 -1.87 -6.04 -17.85
CA GLU A 263 -1.58 -6.42 -16.46
C GLU A 263 -2.85 -6.55 -15.63
N VAL A 264 -3.81 -5.63 -15.82
CA VAL A 264 -5.13 -5.68 -15.17
C VAL A 264 -5.88 -6.96 -15.54
N CYS A 265 -5.97 -7.28 -16.84
CA CYS A 265 -6.66 -8.47 -17.32
C CYS A 265 -6.02 -9.74 -16.78
N ARG A 266 -4.68 -9.83 -16.82
CA ARG A 266 -3.95 -10.95 -16.21
C ARG A 266 -4.22 -11.04 -14.70
N ALA A 267 -4.10 -9.95 -13.95
CA ALA A 267 -4.35 -9.92 -12.51
C ALA A 267 -5.78 -10.37 -12.17
N SER A 268 -6.75 -10.04 -13.03
CA SER A 268 -8.14 -10.49 -12.88
C SER A 268 -8.31 -12.00 -13.12
N ALA A 269 -7.51 -12.58 -14.03
CA ALA A 269 -7.60 -13.97 -14.43
C ALA A 269 -6.85 -14.94 -13.50
N VAL A 270 -5.60 -14.63 -13.15
CA VAL A 270 -4.74 -15.53 -12.34
C VAL A 270 -4.64 -15.14 -10.87
N GLY A 271 -4.99 -13.89 -10.53
CA GLY A 271 -4.81 -13.35 -9.18
C GLY A 271 -6.06 -13.32 -8.32
N ARG A 272 -7.14 -13.99 -8.73
CA ARG A 272 -8.45 -13.92 -8.08
C ARG A 272 -9.15 -15.28 -8.09
N ASP A 273 -9.85 -15.57 -7.00
CA ASP A 273 -10.79 -16.69 -6.95
C ASP A 273 -12.05 -16.37 -7.76
N HIS A 274 -12.40 -17.28 -8.66
CA HIS A 274 -13.55 -17.15 -9.55
C HIS A 274 -14.82 -17.72 -8.91
N ARG A 275 -15.70 -16.83 -8.47
CA ARG A 275 -16.93 -17.13 -7.71
C ARG A 275 -18.12 -17.50 -8.60
N SER A 276 -19.30 -17.76 -8.02
CA SER A 276 -20.48 -18.26 -8.73
C SER A 276 -21.08 -17.27 -9.73
N HIS A 277 -21.16 -15.99 -9.39
CA HIS A 277 -21.63 -14.96 -10.31
C HIS A 277 -20.45 -14.41 -11.09
N ARG A 278 -20.45 -14.57 -12.41
CA ARG A 278 -19.29 -14.30 -13.28
C ARG A 278 -19.68 -13.43 -14.45
N ILE A 279 -18.75 -12.59 -14.88
CA ILE A 279 -18.82 -11.88 -16.15
C ILE A 279 -17.44 -11.87 -16.80
N ALA A 280 -17.43 -11.91 -18.12
CA ALA A 280 -16.26 -11.69 -18.94
C ALA A 280 -16.46 -10.48 -19.84
N VAL A 281 -15.47 -9.60 -19.94
CA VAL A 281 -15.51 -8.44 -20.82
C VAL A 281 -14.34 -8.50 -21.80
N LEU A 282 -14.65 -8.45 -23.09
CA LEU A 282 -13.70 -8.48 -24.20
C LEU A 282 -13.52 -7.08 -24.80
N GLY A 283 -12.30 -6.75 -25.18
CA GLY A 283 -11.97 -5.50 -25.87
C GLY A 283 -10.47 -5.33 -26.08
N ALA A 284 -10.09 -4.59 -27.12
CA ALA A 284 -8.70 -4.30 -27.46
C ALA A 284 -8.13 -3.10 -26.70
N THR A 285 -9.00 -2.25 -26.14
CA THR A 285 -8.58 -1.02 -25.44
C THR A 285 -9.28 -0.85 -24.10
N ALA A 286 -8.70 0.00 -23.23
CA ALA A 286 -9.28 0.30 -21.92
C ALA A 286 -10.65 0.99 -22.07
N TRP A 287 -10.83 1.73 -23.17
CA TRP A 287 -12.11 2.35 -23.52
C TRP A 287 -13.16 1.29 -23.87
N GLU A 288 -12.82 0.30 -24.69
CA GLU A 288 -13.74 -0.78 -25.07
C GLU A 288 -14.13 -1.67 -23.89
N ILE A 289 -13.15 -2.04 -23.04
CA ILE A 289 -13.40 -2.75 -21.78
C ILE A 289 -14.27 -1.89 -20.86
N GLY A 290 -14.00 -0.59 -20.76
CA GLY A 290 -14.82 0.36 -20.01
C GLY A 290 -16.28 0.41 -20.50
N ALA A 291 -16.48 0.46 -21.82
CA ALA A 291 -17.81 0.42 -22.43
C ALA A 291 -18.54 -0.90 -22.15
N GLY A 292 -17.81 -2.02 -22.15
CA GLY A 292 -18.31 -3.33 -21.75
C GLY A 292 -18.75 -3.40 -20.29
N LEU A 293 -17.97 -2.84 -19.37
CA LEU A 293 -18.35 -2.73 -17.96
C LEU A 293 -19.57 -1.81 -17.78
N ASP A 294 -19.64 -0.70 -18.52
CA ASP A 294 -20.80 0.21 -18.49
C ASP A 294 -22.06 -0.50 -19.03
N HIS A 295 -21.93 -1.36 -20.04
CA HIS A 295 -23.03 -2.20 -20.53
C HIS A 295 -23.44 -3.26 -19.52
N ALA A 296 -22.48 -3.93 -18.88
CA ALA A 296 -22.74 -4.90 -17.83
C ALA A 296 -23.54 -4.30 -16.66
N LEU A 297 -23.23 -3.07 -16.24
CA LEU A 297 -24.00 -2.36 -15.21
C LEU A 297 -25.45 -2.12 -15.63
N ARG A 298 -25.73 -1.93 -16.93
CA ARG A 298 -27.09 -1.78 -17.46
C ARG A 298 -27.86 -3.10 -17.51
N LEU A 299 -27.17 -4.24 -17.64
CA LEU A 299 -27.79 -5.57 -17.59
C LEU A 299 -28.28 -5.93 -16.17
N ALA A 300 -27.73 -5.30 -15.14
CA ALA A 300 -28.04 -5.56 -13.73
C ALA A 300 -27.95 -7.07 -13.40
N ASP A 301 -29.03 -7.70 -12.95
CA ASP A 301 -29.04 -9.12 -12.55
C ASP A 301 -28.66 -10.07 -13.70
N TRP A 302 -28.88 -9.66 -14.96
CA TRP A 302 -28.53 -10.43 -16.16
C TRP A 302 -27.04 -10.37 -16.52
N ALA A 303 -26.25 -9.56 -15.81
CA ALA A 303 -24.81 -9.49 -16.04
C ALA A 303 -24.11 -10.82 -15.67
N SER A 304 -24.63 -11.55 -14.68
CA SER A 304 -24.09 -12.86 -14.30
C SER A 304 -24.32 -13.88 -15.42
N GLY A 305 -23.26 -14.58 -15.83
CA GLY A 305 -23.30 -15.54 -16.93
C GLY A 305 -23.06 -14.92 -18.31
N SER A 306 -22.85 -13.61 -18.41
CA SER A 306 -22.69 -12.91 -19.69
C SER A 306 -21.23 -12.73 -20.10
N VAL A 307 -20.96 -12.83 -21.39
CA VAL A 307 -19.74 -12.32 -22.03
C VAL A 307 -20.11 -11.04 -22.78
N VAL A 308 -19.40 -9.95 -22.55
CA VAL A 308 -19.72 -8.64 -23.14
C VAL A 308 -18.56 -8.15 -24.00
N ARG A 309 -18.87 -7.60 -25.18
CA ARG A 309 -17.92 -6.85 -26.02
C ARG A 309 -18.56 -5.51 -26.40
N GLY A 310 -17.99 -4.41 -25.90
CA GLY A 310 -18.59 -3.09 -26.05
C GLY A 310 -20.04 -3.05 -25.53
N SER A 311 -21.01 -2.79 -26.39
CA SER A 311 -22.44 -2.75 -26.01
C SER A 311 -23.23 -4.01 -26.37
N ALA A 312 -22.57 -5.12 -26.69
CA ALA A 312 -23.21 -6.36 -27.10
C ALA A 312 -22.86 -7.53 -26.18
N VAL A 313 -23.81 -8.46 -26.01
CA VAL A 313 -23.58 -9.76 -25.38
C VAL A 313 -23.08 -10.73 -26.46
N VAL A 314 -22.02 -11.46 -26.16
CA VAL A 314 -21.43 -12.48 -27.02
C VAL A 314 -22.02 -13.83 -26.63
N GLU A 315 -22.82 -14.42 -27.52
CA GLU A 315 -23.51 -15.70 -27.28
C GLU A 315 -22.73 -16.92 -27.81
N SER A 316 -21.78 -16.70 -28.73
CA SER A 316 -20.95 -17.79 -29.29
C SER A 316 -19.58 -17.28 -29.70
N ALA A 317 -18.59 -18.17 -29.62
CA ALA A 317 -17.24 -17.97 -30.13
C ALA A 317 -16.68 -19.32 -30.59
N SER A 318 -15.98 -19.33 -31.72
CA SER A 318 -15.34 -20.54 -32.27
C SER A 318 -13.83 -20.59 -32.04
N THR A 319 -13.20 -19.44 -31.75
CA THR A 319 -11.75 -19.30 -31.54
C THR A 319 -11.43 -18.20 -30.52
N GLY A 320 -10.17 -18.13 -30.08
CA GLY A 320 -9.64 -17.03 -29.27
C GLY A 320 -10.18 -16.93 -27.85
N LEU A 321 -10.03 -15.75 -27.22
CA LEU A 321 -10.41 -15.50 -25.84
C LEU A 321 -11.91 -15.65 -25.58
N GLY A 322 -12.75 -15.45 -26.60
CA GLY A 322 -14.20 -15.62 -26.50
C GLY A 322 -14.61 -17.05 -26.09
N VAL A 323 -13.89 -18.08 -26.53
CA VAL A 323 -14.16 -19.48 -26.14
C VAL A 323 -13.89 -19.68 -24.65
N HIS A 324 -12.79 -19.13 -24.15
CA HIS A 324 -12.43 -19.20 -22.73
C HIS A 324 -13.40 -18.39 -21.87
N ALA A 325 -13.82 -17.22 -22.34
CA ALA A 325 -14.80 -16.36 -21.68
C ALA A 325 -16.16 -17.07 -21.48
N LEU A 326 -16.69 -17.69 -22.54
CA LEU A 326 -17.97 -18.44 -22.47
C LEU A 326 -17.89 -19.60 -21.48
N ARG A 327 -16.86 -20.45 -21.62
CA ARG A 327 -16.62 -21.56 -20.68
C ARG A 327 -16.53 -21.08 -19.23
N HIS A 328 -15.86 -19.95 -19.01
CA HIS A 328 -15.69 -19.39 -17.68
C HIS A 328 -17.02 -18.97 -17.06
N VAL A 329 -17.85 -18.21 -17.78
CA VAL A 329 -19.12 -17.71 -17.25
C VAL A 329 -20.15 -18.83 -17.05
N GLU A 330 -20.03 -19.94 -17.80
CA GLU A 330 -20.78 -21.19 -17.61
C GLU A 330 -20.34 -22.02 -16.40
N GLY A 331 -19.28 -21.60 -15.69
CA GLY A 331 -18.82 -22.27 -14.48
C GLY A 331 -17.64 -23.22 -14.69
N ALA A 332 -17.17 -23.44 -15.92
CA ALA A 332 -16.06 -24.35 -16.18
C ALA A 332 -14.74 -23.87 -15.56
N ALA A 333 -13.87 -24.83 -15.23
CA ALA A 333 -12.49 -24.55 -14.88
C ALA A 333 -11.70 -24.21 -16.16
N VAL A 334 -11.02 -23.06 -16.13
CA VAL A 334 -10.13 -22.59 -17.20
C VAL A 334 -8.75 -22.42 -16.59
N ASP A 335 -7.73 -22.99 -17.23
CA ASP A 335 -6.34 -22.77 -16.83
C ASP A 335 -5.87 -21.40 -17.32
N TRP A 336 -6.15 -20.37 -16.50
CA TRP A 336 -5.79 -18.99 -16.82
C TRP A 336 -4.29 -18.74 -16.87
N ALA A 337 -3.47 -19.59 -16.24
CA ALA A 337 -2.02 -19.47 -16.32
C ALA A 337 -1.52 -19.82 -17.73
N SER A 338 -2.17 -20.76 -18.41
CA SER A 338 -1.89 -21.09 -19.81
C SER A 338 -2.45 -20.07 -20.80
N VAL A 339 -3.60 -19.45 -20.50
CA VAL A 339 -4.20 -18.40 -21.35
C VAL A 339 -3.45 -17.07 -21.21
N TYR A 340 -2.97 -16.76 -20.01
CA TYR A 340 -2.14 -15.60 -19.68
C TYR A 340 -0.76 -16.05 -19.18
N PRO A 341 0.08 -16.63 -20.06
CA PRO A 341 1.41 -17.09 -19.68
C PRO A 341 2.22 -15.92 -19.12
N ASP A 342 3.07 -16.20 -18.12
CA ASP A 342 3.82 -15.20 -17.37
C ASP A 342 4.90 -14.54 -18.24
N PRO A 343 4.72 -13.29 -18.71
CA PRO A 343 5.72 -12.63 -19.53
C PRO A 343 6.76 -11.89 -18.67
N GLY A 344 6.78 -12.11 -17.34
CA GLY A 344 7.50 -11.25 -16.40
C GLY A 344 6.72 -9.96 -16.07
N VAL A 345 5.41 -9.98 -16.26
CA VAL A 345 4.50 -8.84 -16.00
C VAL A 345 4.20 -8.75 -14.51
N ARG A 346 4.41 -7.56 -13.92
CA ARG A 346 4.13 -7.34 -12.50
C ARG A 346 2.63 -7.48 -12.23
N ARG A 347 2.27 -8.12 -11.12
CA ARG A 347 0.88 -8.21 -10.67
C ARG A 347 0.38 -6.82 -10.31
N ARG A 348 -0.63 -6.33 -11.02
CA ARG A 348 -1.22 -5.03 -10.73
C ARG A 348 -2.28 -5.10 -9.61
N PRO A 349 -2.29 -4.17 -8.64
CA PRO A 349 -3.40 -4.06 -7.70
C PRO A 349 -4.72 -3.79 -8.41
N LEU A 350 -5.74 -4.61 -8.15
CA LEU A 350 -7.13 -4.35 -8.54
C LEU A 350 -7.95 -4.08 -7.28
N PRO A 351 -9.11 -3.39 -7.41
CA PRO A 351 -10.03 -3.23 -6.29
C PRO A 351 -10.28 -4.55 -5.54
N PRO A 352 -10.26 -4.53 -4.19
CA PRO A 352 -10.48 -5.72 -3.39
C PRO A 352 -11.93 -6.21 -3.53
N TYR A 353 -12.22 -7.37 -2.95
CA TYR A 353 -13.57 -7.90 -2.94
C TYR A 353 -14.52 -7.00 -2.12
N PRO A 354 -15.68 -6.58 -2.66
CA PRO A 354 -16.64 -5.75 -1.93
C PRO A 354 -17.48 -6.64 -1.00
N PHE A 355 -17.06 -6.75 0.27
CA PHE A 355 -17.83 -7.47 1.28
C PHE A 355 -19.18 -6.79 1.53
N GLY A 356 -20.21 -7.60 1.76
CA GLY A 356 -21.54 -7.10 2.13
C GLY A 356 -21.51 -6.38 3.48
N ALA A 357 -22.36 -5.37 3.63
CA ALA A 357 -22.46 -4.56 4.84
C ALA A 357 -23.51 -5.07 5.84
N GLU A 358 -23.95 -6.34 5.71
CA GLU A 358 -24.95 -6.88 6.62
C GLU A 358 -24.41 -6.91 8.05
N PRO A 359 -25.15 -6.33 9.02
CA PRO A 359 -24.75 -6.40 10.42
C PRO A 359 -24.67 -7.88 10.83
N ALA A 360 -23.49 -8.32 11.30
CA ALA A 360 -23.43 -9.58 12.02
C ALA A 360 -24.36 -9.47 13.23
N ALA A 361 -25.32 -10.39 13.37
CA ALA A 361 -26.25 -10.38 14.48
C ALA A 361 -25.46 -10.39 15.81
N SER A 362 -25.54 -9.30 16.58
CA SER A 362 -24.91 -9.28 17.90
C SER A 362 -25.73 -10.19 18.80
N ALA A 363 -25.17 -11.31 19.22
CA ALA A 363 -25.67 -12.05 20.36
C ALA A 363 -25.32 -11.25 21.62
N ALA A 364 -26.00 -10.13 21.85
CA ALA A 364 -25.98 -9.51 23.16
C ALA A 364 -26.70 -10.48 24.11
N PRO A 365 -26.07 -10.96 25.20
CA PRO A 365 -26.81 -11.73 26.19
C PRO A 365 -27.92 -10.83 26.75
N ALA A 366 -29.15 -11.34 26.72
CA ALA A 366 -30.28 -10.68 27.39
C ALA A 366 -29.90 -10.46 28.86
N ALA A 367 -30.05 -9.21 29.32
CA ALA A 367 -29.72 -8.77 30.68
C ALA A 367 -30.60 -9.43 31.74
#